data_AF-A0AAW5SB16-F1
#
_entry.id   AF-A0AAW5SB16-F1
#
_cell.length_a   1.000
_cell.length_b   1.000
_cell.length_c   1.000
_cell.angle_alpha   90.00
_cell.angle_beta   90.00
_cell.angle_gamma   90.00
#
_symmetry.space_group_name_H-M   'P 1'
#
loop_
_entity.id
_entity.type
_entity.pdbx_description
1 polymer ?
#
loop_
_entity_poly.entity_id
_entity_poly.type
_entity_poly.pdbx_seq_one_letter_code
_entity_poly.pdbx_strand_id
1 'polypeptide(L)'
;MIEVFGARVRQARLLRRMTARSVVAATGWSTSRQSQIEKSPTVRLNDGDVARMAGLFRFPAAFFSSEPQTRISANELLFRAPKSMTVGEQEFLATFASLAGDFLGELDGRSKLPPVKVPTVSPDELAHSSIPVAAARLREAMGLEPDEPLDDLMYEAERLGAPVIVRRRVAGDWESEFAATGGRSRDERHLGYSSWVGRLRDRPLLVLRDSDSWERTRFTVAHELGHLVLHSHAYCSVSAADELEANRFATELLAPAGVIAGELPRVLSLLNLRPLKDKWGLSLGSLIMHLRDSGLIAPDRAKMLTTQLHSRINPATGHTWGMTEPGWADRVPERPRLLRKWVERCYGGASVRMLSARESMIYPADVLDWFLATQRPAPAAEHRPVAASVGHGRTPAPPAAGGSQVIRLDDFRNGRPS
;
A
#
# COMPACT_ATOMS: atom_id res chain seq x y z
N MET A 1 3.18 -11.49 39.28
CA MET A 1 4.00 -10.38 38.71
C MET A 1 4.38 -10.78 37.31
N ILE A 2 3.92 -10.01 36.33
CA ILE A 2 4.08 -10.24 34.90
C ILE A 2 5.20 -9.33 34.38
N GLU A 3 6.11 -9.89 33.58
CA GLU A 3 7.08 -9.08 32.85
C GLU A 3 6.41 -8.40 31.66
N VAL A 4 6.57 -7.08 31.59
CA VAL A 4 5.94 -6.21 30.59
C VAL A 4 7.03 -5.42 29.87
N PHE A 5 6.96 -5.37 28.54
CA PHE A 5 7.81 -4.52 27.72
C PHE A 5 7.26 -3.09 27.69
N GLY A 6 8.06 -2.12 28.14
CA GLY A 6 7.65 -0.71 28.17
C GLY A 6 7.28 -0.17 26.79
N ALA A 7 7.99 -0.62 25.77
CA ALA A 7 7.69 -0.33 24.37
C ALA A 7 6.27 -0.79 23.97
N ARG A 8 5.78 -1.94 24.43
CA ARG A 8 4.40 -2.39 24.14
C ARG A 8 3.35 -1.48 24.77
N VAL A 9 3.60 -1.00 25.99
CA VAL A 9 2.72 -0.03 26.66
C VAL A 9 2.65 1.27 25.85
N ARG A 10 3.81 1.79 25.42
CA ARG A 10 3.87 2.99 24.59
C ARG A 10 3.19 2.78 23.23
N GLN A 11 3.43 1.65 22.58
CA GLN A 11 2.81 1.31 21.30
C GLN A 11 1.27 1.26 21.40
N ALA A 12 0.74 0.57 22.42
CA ALA A 12 -0.70 0.51 22.67
C ALA A 12 -1.29 1.91 22.89
N ARG A 13 -0.67 2.74 23.73
CA ARG A 13 -1.09 4.12 23.96
C ARG A 13 -1.12 4.95 22.67
N LEU A 14 -0.06 4.88 21.87
CA LEU A 14 0.05 5.63 20.62
C LEU A 14 -0.98 5.19 19.59
N LEU A 15 -1.22 3.87 19.43
CA LEU A 15 -2.24 3.35 18.52
C LEU A 15 -3.67 3.70 18.95
N ARG A 16 -3.89 3.87 20.25
CA ARG A 16 -5.13 4.44 20.79
C ARG A 16 -5.13 5.96 20.78
N ARG A 17 -4.13 6.60 20.20
CA ARG A 17 -4.03 8.06 20.07
C ARG A 17 -4.22 8.81 21.40
N MET A 18 -3.79 8.20 22.50
CA MET A 18 -3.94 8.73 23.85
C MET A 18 -2.68 9.48 24.30
N THR A 19 -2.87 10.63 24.95
CA THR A 19 -1.79 11.33 25.63
C THR A 19 -1.38 10.60 26.92
N ALA A 20 -0.13 10.79 27.36
CA ALA A 20 0.33 10.26 28.64
C ALA A 20 -0.51 10.80 29.82
N ARG A 21 -1.04 12.04 29.69
CA ARG A 21 -1.93 12.67 30.68
C ARG A 21 -3.24 11.89 30.82
N SER A 22 -3.88 11.51 29.71
CA SER A 22 -5.10 10.70 29.73
C SER A 22 -4.88 9.32 30.33
N VAL A 23 -3.73 8.69 30.07
CA VAL A 23 -3.38 7.40 30.71
C VAL A 23 -3.22 7.55 32.21
N VAL A 24 -2.52 8.59 32.68
CA VAL A 24 -2.36 8.89 34.11
C VAL A 24 -3.73 9.10 34.78
N ALA A 25 -4.61 9.88 34.16
CA ALA A 25 -5.97 10.12 34.67
C ALA A 25 -6.81 8.85 34.75
N ALA A 26 -6.76 7.98 33.73
CA ALA A 26 -7.53 6.75 33.68
C ALA A 26 -6.96 5.64 34.59
N THR A 27 -5.64 5.60 34.79
CA THR A 27 -4.98 4.56 35.59
C THR A 27 -4.85 4.92 37.06
N GLY A 28 -4.80 6.22 37.40
CA GLY A 28 -4.47 6.72 38.73
C GLY A 28 -2.97 6.64 39.07
N TRP A 29 -2.11 6.36 38.08
CA TRP A 29 -0.66 6.33 38.27
C TRP A 29 -0.05 7.73 38.33
N SER A 30 1.15 7.87 38.90
CA SER A 30 1.89 9.13 38.79
C SER A 30 2.47 9.30 37.37
N THR A 31 2.68 10.55 36.96
CA THR A 31 3.34 10.88 35.68
C THR A 31 4.74 10.26 35.59
N SER A 32 5.47 10.26 36.69
CA SER A 32 6.79 9.61 36.80
C SER A 32 6.70 8.09 36.57
N ARG A 33 5.73 7.43 37.22
CA ARG A 33 5.50 5.99 37.05
C ARG A 33 5.17 5.65 35.60
N GLN A 34 4.29 6.41 34.95
CA GLN A 34 3.94 6.14 33.54
C GLN A 34 5.14 6.32 32.60
N SER A 35 5.89 7.41 32.78
CA SER A 35 7.11 7.69 32.01
C SER A 35 8.16 6.58 32.20
N GLN A 36 8.33 6.10 33.44
CA GLN A 36 9.23 5.00 33.75
C GLN A 36 8.80 3.71 33.02
N ILE A 37 7.53 3.33 33.13
CA ILE A 37 6.99 2.12 32.48
C ILE A 37 7.26 2.15 30.97
N GLU A 38 6.94 3.24 30.27
CA GLU A 38 7.11 3.31 28.81
C GLU A 38 8.56 3.32 28.34
N LYS A 39 9.49 3.87 29.15
CA LYS A 39 10.91 3.99 28.79
C LYS A 39 11.74 2.77 29.16
N SER A 40 11.28 1.97 30.13
CA SER A 40 11.98 0.77 30.56
C SER A 40 11.97 -0.31 29.46
N PRO A 41 13.09 -1.02 29.22
CA PRO A 41 13.09 -2.19 28.35
C PRO A 41 12.06 -3.23 28.80
N THR A 42 12.07 -3.58 30.08
CA THR A 42 11.03 -4.35 30.75
C THR A 42 10.74 -3.79 32.15
N VAL A 43 9.54 -4.05 32.66
CA VAL A 43 9.09 -3.73 34.02
C VAL A 43 8.21 -4.86 34.54
N ARG A 44 8.28 -5.17 35.84
CA ARG A 44 7.39 -6.16 36.46
C ARG A 44 6.16 -5.46 37.04
N LEU A 45 4.98 -5.85 36.57
CA LEU A 45 3.70 -5.32 37.04
C LEU A 45 2.85 -6.43 37.67
N ASN A 46 1.95 -6.08 38.58
CA ASN A 46 0.99 -7.05 39.11
C ASN A 46 -0.15 -7.29 38.09
N ASP A 47 -0.92 -8.34 38.31
CA ASP A 47 -1.96 -8.76 37.36
C ASP A 47 -3.08 -7.72 37.23
N GLY A 48 -3.36 -6.98 38.30
CA GLY A 48 -4.34 -5.89 38.30
C GLY A 48 -3.92 -4.69 37.44
N ASP A 49 -2.65 -4.32 37.46
CA ASP A 49 -2.09 -3.26 36.62
C ASP A 49 -2.10 -3.67 35.14
N VAL A 50 -1.76 -4.93 34.83
CA VAL A 50 -1.83 -5.47 33.46
C VAL A 50 -3.28 -5.54 32.96
N ALA A 51 -4.21 -6.01 33.79
CA ALA A 51 -5.64 -6.04 33.45
C ALA A 51 -6.19 -4.62 33.20
N ARG A 52 -5.75 -3.63 34.00
CA ARG A 52 -6.12 -2.21 33.81
C ARG A 52 -5.62 -1.67 32.47
N MET A 53 -4.37 -1.95 32.09
CA MET A 53 -3.83 -1.57 30.77
C MET A 53 -4.57 -2.28 29.63
N ALA A 54 -4.82 -3.58 29.76
CA ALA A 54 -5.54 -4.37 28.76
C ALA A 54 -6.95 -3.81 28.52
N GLY A 55 -7.67 -3.47 29.58
CA GLY A 55 -8.99 -2.83 29.50
C GLY A 55 -8.94 -1.42 28.91
N LEU A 56 -7.99 -0.59 29.37
CA LEU A 56 -7.83 0.79 28.91
C LEU A 56 -7.48 0.86 27.42
N PHE A 57 -6.45 0.13 27.01
CA PHE A 57 -5.99 0.16 25.63
C PHE A 57 -6.75 -0.82 24.73
N ARG A 58 -7.59 -1.70 25.26
CA ARG A 58 -8.27 -2.76 24.49
C ARG A 58 -7.28 -3.60 23.69
N PHE A 59 -6.21 -4.03 24.35
CA PHE A 59 -5.23 -4.99 23.84
C PHE A 59 -5.25 -6.24 24.72
N PRO A 60 -5.04 -7.45 24.17
CA PRO A 60 -4.85 -8.65 24.97
C PRO A 60 -3.69 -8.47 25.95
N ALA A 61 -3.81 -9.01 27.18
CA ALA A 61 -2.74 -8.93 28.18
C ALA A 61 -1.40 -9.48 27.66
N ALA A 62 -1.46 -10.55 26.85
CA ALA A 62 -0.30 -11.17 26.21
C ALA A 62 0.50 -10.22 25.29
N PHE A 63 -0.15 -9.17 24.75
CA PHE A 63 0.54 -8.14 23.96
C PHE A 63 1.66 -7.47 24.77
N PHE A 64 1.38 -7.12 26.02
CA PHE A 64 2.33 -6.38 26.88
C PHE A 64 3.55 -7.21 27.27
N SER A 65 3.43 -8.55 27.27
CA SER A 65 4.51 -9.49 27.56
C SER A 65 5.18 -10.06 26.31
N SER A 66 4.80 -9.58 25.11
CA SER A 66 5.44 -9.98 23.86
C SER A 66 6.58 -9.03 23.50
N GLU A 67 7.76 -9.57 23.20
CA GLU A 67 8.91 -8.76 22.81
C GLU A 67 8.67 -8.08 21.44
N PRO A 68 8.76 -6.74 21.33
CA PRO A 68 8.74 -6.05 20.04
C PRO A 68 9.97 -6.41 19.20
N GLN A 69 9.75 -6.91 17.99
CA GLN A 69 10.82 -7.34 17.08
C GLN A 69 11.26 -6.21 16.15
N THR A 70 10.31 -5.37 15.73
CA THR A 70 10.51 -4.20 14.87
C THR A 70 10.39 -2.93 15.71
N ARG A 71 11.29 -1.96 15.45
CA ARG A 71 11.35 -0.71 16.23
C ARG A 71 11.55 0.51 15.35
N ILE A 72 10.53 0.94 14.63
CA ILE A 72 10.62 2.12 13.76
C ILE A 72 10.42 3.41 14.58
N SER A 73 11.31 4.39 14.39
CA SER A 73 11.11 5.77 14.85
C SER A 73 10.56 6.67 13.74
N ALA A 74 10.00 7.82 14.12
CA ALA A 74 9.34 8.74 13.17
C ALA A 74 10.25 9.23 12.02
N ASN A 75 11.56 9.34 12.25
CA ASN A 75 12.55 9.73 11.25
C ASN A 75 12.96 8.60 10.29
N GLU A 76 12.61 7.34 10.58
CA GLU A 76 12.82 6.18 9.69
C GLU A 76 11.63 5.97 8.73
N LEU A 77 10.61 6.83 8.81
CA LEU A 77 9.52 6.84 7.85
C LEU A 77 9.95 7.64 6.62
N LEU A 78 9.92 6.98 5.46
CA LEU A 78 10.31 7.59 4.18
C LEU A 78 9.12 8.35 3.60
N PHE A 79 8.86 9.53 4.16
CA PHE A 79 7.97 10.51 3.55
C PHE A 79 8.24 11.93 4.07
N ARG A 80 7.83 12.93 3.31
CA ARG A 80 7.79 14.31 3.79
C ARG A 80 6.55 14.57 4.63
N ALA A 81 6.74 14.63 5.95
CA ALA A 81 5.69 15.06 6.86
C ALA A 81 5.15 16.46 6.50
N PRO A 82 3.83 16.62 6.26
CA PRO A 82 3.22 17.92 6.08
C PRO A 82 3.51 18.82 7.30
N LYS A 83 3.69 20.12 7.08
CA LYS A 83 3.92 21.08 8.19
C LYS A 83 2.82 21.06 9.27
N SER A 84 1.61 20.61 8.93
CA SER A 84 0.49 20.50 9.86
C SER A 84 0.45 19.18 10.65
N MET A 85 1.31 18.22 10.35
CA MET A 85 1.32 16.90 10.99
C MET A 85 1.92 17.00 12.38
N THR A 86 1.21 16.48 13.39
CA THR A 86 1.69 16.56 14.78
C THR A 86 2.75 15.48 15.06
N VAL A 87 3.61 15.72 16.05
CA VAL A 87 4.60 14.71 16.50
C VAL A 87 3.90 13.40 16.90
N GLY A 88 2.75 13.50 17.58
CA GLY A 88 1.95 12.32 17.95
C GLY A 88 1.43 11.54 16.75
N GLU A 89 1.07 12.20 15.65
CA GLU A 89 0.68 11.52 14.40
C GLU A 89 1.87 10.80 13.76
N GLN A 90 3.06 11.41 13.77
CA GLN A 90 4.27 10.76 13.26
C GLN A 90 4.66 9.52 14.11
N GLU A 91 4.58 9.65 15.44
CA GLU A 91 4.80 8.54 16.36
C GLU A 91 3.76 7.42 16.19
N PHE A 92 2.50 7.77 15.90
CA PHE A 92 1.46 6.80 15.56
C PHE A 92 1.81 6.00 14.30
N LEU A 93 2.22 6.67 13.21
CA LEU A 93 2.60 5.97 11.97
C LEU A 93 3.82 5.06 12.18
N ALA A 94 4.84 5.53 12.89
CA ALA A 94 6.03 4.71 13.18
C ALA A 94 5.69 3.48 14.05
N THR A 95 4.78 3.68 15.02
CA THR A 95 4.25 2.59 15.84
C THR A 95 3.45 1.59 15.00
N PHE A 96 2.62 2.08 14.09
CA PHE A 96 1.86 1.23 13.17
C PHE A 96 2.78 0.38 12.29
N ALA A 97 3.78 1.00 11.68
CA ALA A 97 4.79 0.30 10.86
C ALA A 97 5.55 -0.75 11.69
N SER A 98 5.89 -0.43 12.94
CA SER A 98 6.54 -1.38 13.86
C SER A 98 5.66 -2.60 14.13
N LEU A 99 4.37 -2.42 14.46
CA LEU A 99 3.48 -3.57 14.68
C LEU A 99 3.21 -4.36 13.40
N ALA A 100 3.10 -3.69 12.25
CA ALA A 100 2.98 -4.37 10.97
C ALA A 100 4.22 -5.22 10.66
N GLY A 101 5.42 -4.71 10.98
CA GLY A 101 6.67 -5.45 10.90
C GLY A 101 6.73 -6.66 11.82
N ASP A 102 6.29 -6.53 13.07
CA ASP A 102 6.15 -7.67 13.99
C ASP A 102 5.20 -8.73 13.43
N PHE A 103 4.04 -8.31 12.92
CA PHE A 103 3.05 -9.22 12.36
C PHE A 103 3.57 -9.94 11.11
N LEU A 104 4.29 -9.23 10.23
CA LEU A 104 4.99 -9.82 9.10
C LEU A 104 6.07 -10.83 9.55
N GLY A 105 6.81 -10.53 10.61
CA GLY A 105 7.78 -11.44 11.20
C GLY A 105 7.13 -12.72 11.75
N GLU A 106 5.96 -12.59 12.40
CA GLU A 106 5.18 -13.75 12.85
C GLU A 106 4.71 -14.61 11.67
N LEU A 107 4.18 -13.98 10.61
CA LEU A 107 3.76 -14.67 9.40
C LEU A 107 4.94 -15.40 8.73
N ASP A 108 6.10 -14.74 8.58
CA ASP A 108 7.30 -15.35 7.99
C ASP A 108 7.83 -16.54 8.81
N GLY A 109 7.76 -16.44 10.14
CA GLY A 109 8.15 -17.52 11.04
C GLY A 109 7.29 -18.78 10.90
N ARG A 110 6.00 -18.62 10.55
CA ARG A 110 5.07 -19.73 10.30
C ARG A 110 5.10 -20.24 8.86
N SER A 111 5.19 -19.32 7.90
CA SER A 111 5.28 -19.61 6.47
C SER A 111 6.06 -18.50 5.77
N LYS A 112 7.18 -18.86 5.15
CA LYS A 112 8.06 -17.90 4.49
C LYS A 112 7.33 -16.95 3.55
N LEU A 113 7.57 -15.65 3.75
CA LEU A 113 7.10 -14.57 2.89
C LEU A 113 7.88 -14.57 1.57
N PRO A 114 7.39 -13.90 0.51
CA PRO A 114 8.17 -13.73 -0.71
C PRO A 114 9.52 -13.08 -0.39
N PRO A 115 10.62 -13.55 -1.02
CA PRO A 115 11.94 -12.97 -0.79
C PRO A 115 11.94 -11.51 -1.22
N VAL A 116 12.70 -10.68 -0.50
CA VAL A 116 12.86 -9.27 -0.84
C VAL A 116 13.77 -9.16 -2.06
N LYS A 117 13.21 -8.61 -3.14
CA LYS A 117 13.87 -8.41 -4.44
C LYS A 117 13.76 -6.97 -4.92
N VAL A 118 13.31 -6.05 -4.06
CA VAL A 118 13.30 -4.62 -4.37
C VAL A 118 14.75 -4.14 -4.43
N PRO A 119 15.24 -3.63 -5.58
CA PRO A 119 16.58 -3.10 -5.70
C PRO A 119 16.73 -1.84 -4.85
N THR A 120 17.92 -1.60 -4.31
CA THR A 120 18.28 -0.36 -3.62
C THR A 120 19.45 0.29 -4.32
N VAL A 121 19.39 1.61 -4.46
CA VAL A 121 20.46 2.43 -5.03
C VAL A 121 21.26 3.04 -3.87
N SER A 122 22.59 2.94 -3.93
CA SER A 122 23.45 3.57 -2.92
C SER A 122 23.49 5.10 -3.13
N PRO A 123 23.81 5.91 -2.11
CA PRO A 123 23.92 7.37 -2.29
C PRO A 123 24.96 7.78 -3.34
N ASP A 124 26.07 7.03 -3.44
CA ASP A 124 27.11 7.26 -4.44
C ASP A 124 26.58 6.95 -5.85
N GLU A 125 25.86 5.84 -6.00
CA GLU A 125 25.24 5.49 -7.28
C GLU A 125 24.16 6.50 -7.67
N LEU A 126 23.33 6.96 -6.73
CA LEU A 126 22.27 7.95 -7.00
C LEU A 126 22.85 9.29 -7.50
N ALA A 127 24.02 9.69 -7.02
CA ALA A 127 24.70 10.90 -7.46
C ALA A 127 25.19 10.82 -8.93
N HIS A 128 25.39 9.61 -9.47
CA HIS A 128 25.97 9.38 -10.80
C HIS A 128 25.03 8.66 -11.77
N SER A 129 23.91 8.12 -11.28
CA SER A 129 22.92 7.38 -12.06
C SER A 129 21.69 8.24 -12.33
N SER A 130 20.99 7.93 -13.41
CA SER A 130 19.74 8.61 -13.75
C SER A 130 18.54 7.88 -13.14
N ILE A 131 17.54 8.64 -12.72
CA ILE A 131 16.26 8.09 -12.20
C ILE A 131 15.63 7.06 -13.18
N PRO A 132 15.65 7.27 -14.51
CA PRO A 132 15.20 6.24 -15.46
C PRO A 132 15.91 4.90 -15.37
N VAL A 133 17.22 4.88 -15.10
CA VAL A 133 17.95 3.62 -14.91
C VAL A 133 17.47 2.90 -13.64
N ALA A 134 17.26 3.62 -12.55
CA ALA A 134 16.74 3.04 -11.31
C ALA A 134 15.30 2.49 -11.49
N ALA A 135 14.44 3.24 -12.18
CA ALA A 135 13.08 2.79 -12.50
C ALA A 135 13.09 1.54 -13.41
N ALA A 136 13.94 1.52 -14.44
CA ALA A 136 14.10 0.38 -15.33
C ALA A 136 14.57 -0.88 -14.59
N ARG A 137 15.49 -0.75 -13.62
CA ARG A 137 15.91 -1.88 -12.77
C ARG A 137 14.78 -2.45 -11.93
N LEU A 138 13.89 -1.60 -11.42
CA LEU A 138 12.71 -2.09 -10.70
C LEU A 138 11.74 -2.82 -11.65
N ARG A 139 11.55 -2.33 -12.88
CA ARG A 139 10.75 -3.02 -13.91
C ARG A 139 11.35 -4.38 -14.28
N GLU A 140 12.67 -4.46 -14.44
CA GLU A 140 13.40 -5.71 -14.68
C GLU A 140 13.24 -6.68 -13.50
N ALA A 141 13.33 -6.19 -12.26
CA ALA A 141 13.06 -7.02 -11.07
C ALA A 141 11.62 -7.55 -11.06
N MET A 142 10.65 -6.74 -11.53
CA MET A 142 9.26 -7.15 -11.81
C MET A 142 9.15 -8.05 -13.05
N GLY A 143 10.23 -8.38 -13.75
CA GLY A 143 10.20 -9.24 -14.94
C GLY A 143 9.36 -8.69 -16.08
N LEU A 144 9.31 -7.36 -16.22
CA LEU A 144 8.57 -6.66 -17.26
C LEU A 144 9.53 -6.23 -18.37
N GLU A 145 9.05 -6.31 -19.61
CA GLU A 145 9.75 -5.69 -20.73
C GLU A 145 9.67 -4.15 -20.64
N PRO A 146 10.60 -3.40 -21.27
CA PRO A 146 10.60 -1.94 -21.19
C PRO A 146 9.29 -1.29 -21.64
N ASP A 147 8.63 -1.83 -22.67
CA ASP A 147 7.42 -1.29 -23.29
C ASP A 147 6.11 -1.89 -22.75
N GLU A 148 6.20 -2.80 -21.78
CA GLU A 148 5.06 -3.50 -21.18
C GLU A 148 4.36 -2.65 -20.10
N PRO A 149 3.07 -2.29 -20.25
CA PRO A 149 2.36 -1.59 -19.18
C PRO A 149 2.21 -2.45 -17.92
N LEU A 150 2.27 -1.80 -16.76
CA LEU A 150 2.03 -2.45 -15.47
C LEU A 150 0.53 -2.75 -15.29
N ASP A 151 0.13 -4.02 -15.20
CA ASP A 151 -1.27 -4.40 -14.96
C ASP A 151 -1.72 -4.09 -13.53
N ASP A 152 -0.99 -4.57 -12.52
CA ASP A 152 -1.32 -4.42 -11.09
C ASP A 152 -0.03 -4.17 -10.29
N LEU A 153 0.25 -2.89 -10.02
CA LEU A 153 1.50 -2.47 -9.39
C LEU A 153 1.58 -2.92 -7.92
N MET A 154 0.46 -2.95 -7.20
CA MET A 154 0.45 -3.47 -5.83
C MET A 154 0.84 -4.95 -5.79
N TYR A 155 0.31 -5.76 -6.72
CA TYR A 155 0.68 -7.17 -6.81
C TYR A 155 2.16 -7.35 -7.14
N GLU A 156 2.70 -6.57 -8.09
CA GLU A 156 4.12 -6.66 -8.44
C GLU A 156 5.03 -6.25 -7.27
N ALA A 157 4.68 -5.20 -6.53
CA ALA A 157 5.39 -4.83 -5.30
C ALA A 157 5.39 -5.96 -4.26
N GLU A 158 4.22 -6.57 -4.02
CA GLU A 158 4.09 -7.70 -3.08
C GLU A 158 4.89 -8.93 -3.54
N ARG A 159 4.97 -9.19 -4.85
CA ARG A 159 5.74 -10.31 -5.43
C ARG A 159 7.25 -10.12 -5.25
N LEU A 160 7.73 -8.87 -5.23
CA LEU A 160 9.10 -8.51 -4.85
C LEU A 160 9.35 -8.51 -3.34
N GLY A 161 8.38 -8.95 -2.54
CA GLY A 161 8.53 -9.04 -1.10
C GLY A 161 8.33 -7.72 -0.37
N ALA A 162 7.65 -6.74 -0.99
CA ALA A 162 7.21 -5.50 -0.35
C ALA A 162 5.70 -5.54 -0.05
N PRO A 163 5.28 -5.97 1.16
CA PRO A 163 3.87 -5.97 1.55
C PRO A 163 3.28 -4.57 1.49
N VAL A 164 2.01 -4.50 1.07
CA VAL A 164 1.26 -3.26 0.97
C VAL A 164 0.07 -3.31 1.92
N ILE A 165 -0.06 -2.30 2.77
CA ILE A 165 -1.22 -2.10 3.65
C ILE A 165 -1.95 -0.84 3.20
N VAL A 166 -3.24 -0.95 2.89
CA VAL A 166 -4.07 0.21 2.58
C VAL A 166 -5.01 0.45 3.76
N ARG A 167 -4.74 1.50 4.52
CA ARG A 167 -5.53 1.88 5.70
C ARG A 167 -6.82 2.52 5.25
N ARG A 168 -7.93 1.94 5.70
CA ARG A 168 -9.27 2.52 5.61
C ARG A 168 -9.64 3.11 6.96
N ARG A 169 -10.16 4.34 6.99
CA ARG A 169 -10.76 4.89 8.20
C ARG A 169 -12.12 4.26 8.39
N VAL A 170 -12.40 3.78 9.60
CA VAL A 170 -13.68 3.16 9.93
C VAL A 170 -14.49 4.16 10.76
N ALA A 171 -15.80 4.21 10.52
CA ALA A 171 -16.70 5.02 11.33
C ALA A 171 -16.66 4.52 12.78
N GLY A 172 -16.33 5.40 13.73
CA GLY A 172 -16.13 5.03 15.14
C GLY A 172 -14.67 4.80 15.55
N ASP A 173 -13.70 5.11 14.67
CA ASP A 173 -12.28 5.21 15.04
C ASP A 173 -12.09 6.08 16.29
N TRP A 174 -11.10 5.73 17.12
CA TRP A 174 -10.79 6.45 18.35
C TRP A 174 -10.58 7.95 18.09
N GLU A 175 -11.25 8.81 18.87
CA GLU A 175 -11.07 10.24 18.76
C GLU A 175 -9.61 10.60 19.07
N SER A 176 -8.93 11.15 18.07
CA SER A 176 -7.50 11.40 18.14
C SER A 176 -7.19 12.57 19.08
N GLU A 177 -6.63 12.31 20.26
CA GLU A 177 -6.12 13.39 21.14
C GLU A 177 -4.89 14.09 20.54
N PHE A 178 -4.27 13.51 19.51
CA PHE A 178 -3.13 14.09 18.80
C PHE A 178 -3.52 15.11 17.73
N ALA A 179 -4.81 15.26 17.42
CA ALA A 179 -5.26 16.16 16.36
C ALA A 179 -5.12 17.62 16.80
N ALA A 180 -4.49 18.45 15.97
CA ALA A 180 -4.26 19.86 16.26
C ALA A 180 -5.55 20.71 16.29
N THR A 181 -6.68 20.20 15.81
CA THR A 181 -7.98 20.87 15.82
C THR A 181 -9.09 19.92 16.25
N GLY A 182 -9.92 20.37 17.19
CA GLY A 182 -11.13 19.68 17.64
C GLY A 182 -12.18 19.71 16.52
N GLY A 183 -12.10 18.73 15.63
CA GLY A 183 -13.03 18.52 14.53
C GLY A 183 -12.65 17.22 13.85
N ARG A 184 -13.63 16.54 13.23
CA ARG A 184 -13.39 15.37 12.37
C ARG A 184 -12.16 15.67 11.52
N SER A 185 -11.05 14.99 11.77
CA SER A 185 -9.80 15.24 11.09
C SER A 185 -10.04 15.10 9.59
N ARG A 186 -10.29 16.23 8.91
CA ARG A 186 -10.35 16.29 7.46
C ARG A 186 -8.91 16.11 7.03
N ASP A 187 -8.69 14.92 6.50
CA ASP A 187 -7.55 14.51 5.71
C ASP A 187 -6.28 14.24 6.53
N GLU A 188 -6.01 12.94 6.75
CA GLU A 188 -4.64 12.47 6.65
C GLU A 188 -4.12 12.99 5.30
N ARG A 189 -3.40 14.11 5.34
CA ARG A 189 -2.95 14.81 4.13
C ARG A 189 -1.89 14.01 3.38
N HIS A 190 -1.26 13.08 4.07
CA HIS A 190 -0.31 12.16 3.51
C HIS A 190 -1.04 10.98 2.85
N LEU A 191 -0.68 10.67 1.61
CA LEU A 191 -1.35 9.63 0.82
C LEU A 191 -0.85 8.22 1.13
N GLY A 192 0.37 8.09 1.65
CA GLY A 192 0.95 6.82 2.05
C GLY A 192 2.44 6.97 2.31
N TYR A 193 3.05 6.15 3.15
CA TYR A 193 4.47 6.20 3.46
C TYR A 193 5.08 4.80 3.34
N SER A 194 6.41 4.74 3.30
CA SER A 194 7.16 3.51 3.27
C SER A 194 8.24 3.46 4.35
N SER A 195 8.66 2.26 4.71
CA SER A 195 9.78 2.04 5.65
C SER A 195 10.31 0.61 5.52
N TRP A 196 11.54 0.40 5.99
CA TRP A 196 12.11 -0.93 6.14
C TRP A 196 11.80 -1.45 7.54
N VAL A 197 11.07 -2.55 7.63
CA VAL A 197 10.62 -3.18 8.88
C VAL A 197 11.34 -4.50 9.13
N GLY A 198 11.03 -5.14 10.27
CA GLY A 198 11.73 -6.32 10.74
C GLY A 198 12.85 -5.97 11.72
N ARG A 199 13.40 -7.01 12.35
CA ARG A 199 14.46 -6.90 13.37
C ARG A 199 15.74 -6.30 12.80
N LEU A 200 16.05 -6.59 11.55
CA LEU A 200 17.26 -6.14 10.85
C LEU A 200 16.99 -5.06 9.79
N ARG A 201 15.77 -4.49 9.73
CA ARG A 201 15.37 -3.53 8.68
C ARG A 201 15.52 -4.10 7.27
N ASP A 202 15.12 -5.36 7.10
CA ASP A 202 15.37 -6.16 5.91
C ASP A 202 14.14 -6.34 5.02
N ARG A 203 12.96 -5.90 5.46
CA ARG A 203 11.73 -6.02 4.68
C ARG A 203 11.09 -4.66 4.38
N PRO A 204 10.90 -4.29 3.11
CA PRO A 204 10.19 -3.06 2.78
C PRO A 204 8.70 -3.22 3.12
N LEU A 205 8.06 -2.15 3.58
CA LEU A 205 6.63 -2.06 3.84
C LEU A 205 6.10 -0.76 3.24
N LEU A 206 4.98 -0.85 2.52
CA LEU A 206 4.23 0.31 2.05
C LEU A 206 2.92 0.41 2.84
N VAL A 207 2.60 1.60 3.33
CA VAL A 207 1.34 1.89 4.02
C VAL A 207 0.65 3.07 3.37
N LEU A 208 -0.46 2.81 2.67
CA LEU A 208 -1.23 3.82 1.96
C LEU A 208 -2.51 4.17 2.69
N ARG A 209 -3.07 5.33 2.36
CA ARG A 209 -4.46 5.68 2.65
C ARG A 209 -5.35 5.19 1.52
N ASP A 210 -6.55 4.74 1.88
CA ASP A 210 -7.57 4.38 0.89
C ASP A 210 -7.92 5.57 -0.03
N SER A 211 -8.05 5.30 -1.33
CA SER A 211 -8.31 6.28 -2.38
C SER A 211 -9.26 5.67 -3.42
N ASP A 212 -10.21 6.47 -3.88
CA ASP A 212 -11.18 6.05 -4.91
C ASP A 212 -10.65 6.20 -6.34
N SER A 213 -9.50 6.87 -6.54
CA SER A 213 -8.85 6.99 -7.86
C SER A 213 -7.81 5.89 -8.07
N TRP A 214 -7.94 5.16 -9.17
CA TRP A 214 -7.01 4.11 -9.58
C TRP A 214 -5.62 4.67 -9.91
N GLU A 215 -5.55 5.77 -10.64
CA GLU A 215 -4.29 6.43 -11.01
C GLU A 215 -3.57 7.00 -9.80
N ARG A 216 -4.31 7.62 -8.88
CA ARG A 216 -3.73 8.13 -7.63
C ARG A 216 -3.15 7.00 -6.79
N THR A 217 -3.87 5.88 -6.71
CA THR A 217 -3.41 4.69 -5.99
C THR A 217 -2.09 4.17 -6.57
N ARG A 218 -2.03 3.98 -7.89
CA ARG A 218 -0.80 3.55 -8.59
C ARG A 218 0.34 4.53 -8.44
N PHE A 219 0.06 5.82 -8.61
CA PHE A 219 1.08 6.85 -8.44
C PHE A 219 1.64 6.87 -7.03
N THR A 220 0.81 6.76 -5.99
CA THR A 220 1.27 6.69 -4.61
C THR A 220 2.11 5.43 -4.37
N VAL A 221 1.71 4.26 -4.85
CA VAL A 221 2.54 3.04 -4.72
C VAL A 221 3.88 3.21 -5.43
N ALA A 222 3.89 3.74 -6.65
CA ALA A 222 5.10 3.98 -7.43
C ALA A 222 6.04 5.00 -6.76
N HIS A 223 5.46 6.05 -6.15
CA HIS A 223 6.19 7.06 -5.38
C HIS A 223 6.85 6.45 -4.15
N GLU A 224 6.12 5.66 -3.36
CA GLU A 224 6.66 4.97 -2.19
C GLU A 224 7.72 3.93 -2.56
N LEU A 225 7.56 3.23 -3.68
CA LEU A 225 8.62 2.37 -4.22
C LEU A 225 9.85 3.18 -4.60
N GLY A 226 9.69 4.38 -5.16
CA GLY A 226 10.80 5.30 -5.43
C GLY A 226 11.58 5.66 -4.18
N HIS A 227 10.90 5.93 -3.07
CA HIS A 227 11.56 6.15 -1.78
C HIS A 227 12.35 4.93 -1.29
N LEU A 228 11.76 3.73 -1.39
CA LEU A 228 12.46 2.49 -0.99
C LEU A 228 13.68 2.20 -1.87
N VAL A 229 13.58 2.45 -3.18
CA VAL A 229 14.67 2.20 -4.13
C VAL A 229 15.78 3.25 -4.00
N LEU A 230 15.43 4.54 -4.01
CA LEU A 230 16.40 5.65 -4.09
C LEU A 230 16.89 6.10 -2.71
N HIS A 231 16.05 6.06 -1.67
CA HIS A 231 16.33 6.72 -0.38
C HIS A 231 16.32 5.75 0.81
N SER A 232 16.54 4.45 0.57
CA SER A 232 16.61 3.40 1.62
C SER A 232 17.58 3.70 2.78
N HIS A 233 18.55 4.58 2.57
CA HIS A 233 19.58 4.94 3.55
C HIS A 233 19.31 6.26 4.28
N ALA A 234 18.20 6.94 3.98
CA ALA A 234 17.84 8.19 4.63
C ALA A 234 17.35 7.91 6.06
N TYR A 235 18.27 7.93 7.04
CA TYR A 235 17.95 7.91 8.47
C TYR A 235 17.32 9.23 8.97
N CYS A 236 17.09 10.18 8.06
CA CYS A 236 16.61 11.53 8.30
C CYS A 236 15.37 11.79 7.45
N SER A 237 14.56 12.77 7.87
CA SER A 237 13.36 13.20 7.15
C SER A 237 13.63 13.44 5.67
N VAL A 238 12.76 12.90 4.81
CA VAL A 238 12.80 13.06 3.36
C VAL A 238 12.84 14.54 2.97
N SER A 239 13.81 14.90 2.15
CA SER A 239 14.03 16.28 1.69
C SER A 239 13.04 16.66 0.56
N ALA A 240 12.97 17.95 0.23
CA ALA A 240 12.16 18.37 -0.92
C ALA A 240 12.73 17.89 -2.27
N ALA A 241 14.05 17.64 -2.34
CA ALA A 241 14.68 17.07 -3.52
C ALA A 241 14.30 15.59 -3.67
N ASP A 242 14.39 14.82 -2.57
CA ASP A 242 14.01 13.42 -2.49
C ASP A 242 12.54 13.21 -2.93
N GLU A 243 11.62 14.07 -2.50
CA GLU A 243 10.22 14.05 -2.97
C GLU A 243 10.10 14.25 -4.49
N LEU A 244 10.91 15.15 -5.07
CA LEU A 244 10.91 15.36 -6.52
C LEU A 244 11.52 14.16 -7.25
N GLU A 245 12.57 13.55 -6.70
CA GLU A 245 13.19 12.33 -7.23
C GLU A 245 12.22 11.15 -7.22
N ALA A 246 11.50 10.95 -6.10
CA ALA A 246 10.47 9.92 -5.99
C ALA A 246 9.27 10.16 -6.94
N ASN A 247 8.86 11.41 -7.14
CA ASN A 247 7.83 11.74 -8.14
C ASN A 247 8.29 11.41 -9.57
N ARG A 248 9.54 11.76 -9.92
CA ARG A 248 10.13 11.42 -11.24
C ARG A 248 10.24 9.91 -11.41
N PHE A 249 10.72 9.21 -10.38
CA PHE A 249 10.78 7.76 -10.35
C PHE A 249 9.41 7.13 -10.58
N ALA A 250 8.38 7.61 -9.88
CA ALA A 250 7.02 7.09 -10.01
C ALA A 250 6.50 7.19 -11.45
N THR A 251 6.72 8.34 -12.09
CA THR A 251 6.29 8.55 -13.48
C THR A 251 7.06 7.68 -14.46
N GLU A 252 8.37 7.52 -14.27
CA GLU A 252 9.24 6.74 -15.15
C GLU A 252 9.05 5.22 -14.98
N LEU A 253 8.73 4.78 -13.75
CA LEU A 253 8.34 3.38 -13.47
C LEU A 253 7.05 3.02 -14.21
N LEU A 254 6.05 3.90 -14.12
CA LEU A 254 4.71 3.70 -14.69
C LEU A 254 4.69 3.88 -16.20
N ALA A 255 5.39 4.87 -16.74
CA ALA A 255 5.39 5.23 -18.15
C ALA A 255 6.81 5.66 -18.58
N PRO A 256 7.69 4.72 -18.96
CA PRO A 256 9.07 5.04 -19.30
C PRO A 256 9.17 6.07 -20.43
N ALA A 257 9.85 7.20 -20.21
CA ALA A 257 9.92 8.30 -21.16
C ALA A 257 10.46 7.87 -22.53
N GLY A 258 11.48 6.99 -22.53
CA GLY A 258 12.09 6.46 -23.75
C GLY A 258 11.13 5.63 -24.61
N VAL A 259 10.12 5.00 -24.00
CA VAL A 259 9.10 4.21 -24.70
C VAL A 259 7.97 5.12 -25.17
N ILE A 260 7.40 5.92 -24.27
CA ILE A 260 6.22 6.73 -24.59
C ILE A 260 6.50 7.79 -25.64
N ALA A 261 7.78 8.19 -25.84
CA ALA A 261 8.21 9.09 -26.89
C ALA A 261 7.72 8.66 -28.29
N GLY A 262 7.76 7.35 -28.58
CA GLY A 262 7.29 6.78 -29.85
C GLY A 262 5.77 6.69 -29.98
N GLU A 263 5.04 6.84 -28.88
CA GLU A 263 3.58 6.72 -28.81
C GLU A 263 2.87 8.07 -28.79
N LEU A 264 3.63 9.17 -28.78
CA LEU A 264 3.05 10.51 -28.68
C LEU A 264 2.19 10.84 -29.91
N PRO A 265 1.00 11.42 -29.69
CA PRO A 265 0.15 11.83 -30.80
C PRO A 265 0.78 13.02 -31.53
N ARG A 266 0.64 13.05 -32.86
CA ARG A 266 1.09 14.18 -33.70
C ARG A 266 0.54 15.53 -33.22
N VAL A 267 -0.69 15.53 -32.71
CA VAL A 267 -1.35 16.71 -32.13
C VAL A 267 -1.55 16.46 -30.64
N LEU A 268 -0.80 17.18 -29.80
CA LEU A 268 -0.87 17.07 -28.35
C LEU A 268 -2.13 17.74 -27.79
N SER A 269 -3.18 17.00 -27.46
CA SER A 269 -4.36 17.53 -26.77
C SER A 269 -4.74 16.63 -25.60
N LEU A 270 -5.50 17.13 -24.62
CA LEU A 270 -5.94 16.32 -23.48
C LEU A 270 -6.66 15.04 -23.92
N LEU A 271 -7.47 15.10 -24.98
CA LEU A 271 -8.18 13.94 -25.51
C LEU A 271 -7.23 12.96 -26.22
N ASN A 272 -6.24 13.47 -26.95
CA ASN A 272 -5.27 12.63 -27.64
C ASN A 272 -4.24 12.01 -26.67
N LEU A 273 -4.10 12.54 -25.46
CA LEU A 273 -3.27 11.96 -24.40
C LEU A 273 -4.01 10.89 -23.58
N ARG A 274 -5.35 10.81 -23.69
CA ARG A 274 -6.15 9.81 -22.96
C ARG A 274 -5.70 8.37 -23.23
N PRO A 275 -5.45 7.93 -24.48
CA PRO A 275 -4.99 6.56 -24.73
C PRO A 275 -3.69 6.19 -24.00
N LEU A 276 -2.75 7.14 -23.88
CA LEU A 276 -1.51 6.94 -23.13
C LEU A 276 -1.78 6.82 -21.63
N LYS A 277 -2.65 7.68 -21.10
CA LYS A 277 -3.10 7.58 -19.71
C LYS A 277 -3.73 6.22 -19.42
N ASP A 278 -4.61 5.74 -20.29
CA ASP A 278 -5.34 4.49 -20.12
C ASP A 278 -4.40 3.28 -20.23
N LYS A 279 -3.41 3.35 -21.13
CA LYS A 279 -2.37 2.33 -21.30
C LYS A 279 -1.46 2.25 -20.07
N TRP A 280 -0.85 3.36 -19.67
CA TRP A 280 0.23 3.38 -18.68
C TRP A 280 -0.25 3.57 -17.23
N GLY A 281 -1.50 3.98 -17.04
CA GLY A 281 -2.12 4.11 -15.74
C GLY A 281 -1.69 5.35 -14.95
N LEU A 282 -1.50 6.46 -15.65
CA LEU A 282 -1.23 7.78 -15.06
C LEU A 282 -2.44 8.69 -15.18
N SER A 283 -2.54 9.69 -14.29
CA SER A 283 -3.46 10.81 -14.53
C SER A 283 -2.98 11.68 -15.68
N LEU A 284 -3.87 12.40 -16.36
CA LEU A 284 -3.48 13.38 -17.37
C LEU A 284 -2.54 14.43 -16.78
N GLY A 285 -2.80 14.86 -15.55
CA GLY A 285 -1.93 15.79 -14.83
C GLY A 285 -0.51 15.24 -14.67
N SER A 286 -0.38 14.02 -14.14
CA SER A 286 0.91 13.35 -13.96
C SER A 286 1.61 13.12 -15.31
N LEU A 287 0.88 12.71 -16.35
CA LEU A 287 1.41 12.48 -17.68
C LEU A 287 1.95 13.78 -18.31
N ILE A 288 1.21 14.89 -18.24
CA ILE A 288 1.67 16.19 -18.77
C ILE A 288 2.98 16.62 -18.08
N MET A 289 3.05 16.47 -16.77
CA MET A 289 4.24 16.82 -15.99
C MET A 289 5.41 15.91 -16.32
N HIS A 290 5.16 14.62 -16.47
CA HIS A 290 6.16 13.64 -16.88
C HIS A 290 6.73 13.97 -18.27
N LEU A 291 5.88 14.22 -19.27
CA LEU A 291 6.30 14.59 -20.62
C LEU A 291 7.14 15.87 -20.64
N ARG A 292 6.81 16.84 -19.78
CA ARG A 292 7.59 18.07 -19.62
C ARG A 292 8.95 17.79 -19.00
N ASP A 293 8.97 17.07 -17.88
CA ASP A 293 10.18 16.84 -17.09
C ASP A 293 11.18 15.95 -17.82
N SER A 294 10.70 15.06 -18.69
CA SER A 294 11.51 14.23 -19.58
C SER A 294 11.89 14.92 -20.90
N GLY A 295 11.48 16.18 -21.12
CA GLY A 295 11.81 16.96 -22.31
C GLY A 295 11.06 16.56 -23.58
N LEU A 296 10.03 15.72 -23.49
CA LEU A 296 9.23 15.26 -24.62
C LEU A 296 8.25 16.32 -25.14
N ILE A 297 7.88 17.28 -24.28
CA ILE A 297 7.09 18.46 -24.67
C ILE A 297 7.69 19.74 -24.09
N ALA A 298 7.54 20.85 -24.81
CA ALA A 298 8.01 22.15 -24.35
C ALA A 298 7.26 22.62 -23.08
N PRO A 299 7.92 23.35 -22.16
CA PRO A 299 7.30 23.86 -20.92
C PRO A 299 6.01 24.66 -21.15
N ASP A 300 5.98 25.50 -22.19
CA ASP A 300 4.79 26.30 -22.54
C ASP A 300 3.61 25.43 -22.98
N ARG A 301 3.89 24.33 -23.70
CA ARG A 301 2.86 23.37 -24.09
C ARG A 301 2.28 22.67 -22.88
N ALA A 302 3.13 22.22 -21.96
CA ALA A 302 2.72 21.59 -20.72
C ALA A 302 1.85 22.55 -19.89
N LYS A 303 2.29 23.81 -19.74
CA LYS A 303 1.53 24.86 -19.04
C LYS A 303 0.13 25.03 -19.65
N MET A 304 0.04 25.13 -20.98
CA MET A 304 -1.24 25.28 -21.67
C MET A 304 -2.17 24.09 -21.44
N LEU A 305 -1.66 22.85 -21.54
CA LEU A 305 -2.44 21.64 -21.29
C LEU A 305 -2.93 21.57 -19.83
N THR A 306 -2.06 21.90 -18.87
CA THR A 306 -2.43 21.97 -17.45
C THR A 306 -3.51 23.03 -17.20
N THR A 307 -3.41 24.21 -17.82
CA THR A 307 -4.48 25.23 -17.74
C THR A 307 -5.79 24.70 -18.30
N GLN A 308 -5.77 24.00 -19.45
CA GLN A 308 -6.97 23.38 -20.02
C GLN A 308 -7.56 22.29 -19.10
N LEU A 309 -6.71 21.51 -18.43
CA LEU A 309 -7.13 20.47 -17.50
C LEU A 309 -7.91 21.06 -16.31
N HIS A 310 -7.47 22.19 -15.78
CA HIS A 310 -8.13 22.85 -14.65
C HIS A 310 -9.28 23.78 -15.04
N SER A 311 -9.42 24.16 -16.31
CA SER A 311 -10.55 24.98 -16.78
C SER A 311 -11.72 24.19 -17.35
N ARG A 312 -11.48 22.98 -17.88
CA ARG A 312 -12.55 22.13 -18.41
C ARG A 312 -13.34 21.49 -17.28
N ILE A 313 -14.67 21.50 -17.43
CA ILE A 313 -15.60 20.86 -16.50
C ILE A 313 -15.95 19.46 -17.00
N ASN A 314 -15.98 18.50 -16.09
CA ASN A 314 -16.51 17.18 -16.33
C ASN A 314 -18.05 17.26 -16.15
N PRO A 315 -18.84 17.04 -17.21
CA PRO A 315 -20.29 17.19 -17.14
C PRO A 315 -20.96 16.16 -16.22
N ALA A 316 -20.32 15.00 -15.96
CA ALA A 316 -20.89 13.96 -15.11
C ALA A 316 -20.78 14.28 -13.61
N THR A 317 -19.79 15.10 -13.21
CA THR A 317 -19.50 15.37 -11.79
C THR A 317 -19.63 16.85 -11.43
N GLY A 318 -19.63 17.76 -12.41
CA GLY A 318 -19.58 19.21 -12.21
C GLY A 318 -18.21 19.72 -11.73
N HIS A 319 -17.22 18.84 -11.56
CA HIS A 319 -15.87 19.20 -11.16
C HIS A 319 -14.96 19.45 -12.37
N THR A 320 -13.81 20.11 -12.14
CA THR A 320 -12.82 20.30 -13.21
C THR A 320 -12.19 18.96 -13.59
N TRP A 321 -11.66 18.84 -14.81
CA TRP A 321 -10.95 17.62 -15.23
C TRP A 321 -9.71 17.37 -14.38
N GLY A 322 -9.11 18.40 -13.77
CA GLY A 322 -8.03 18.23 -12.79
C GLY A 322 -8.44 17.49 -11.51
N MET A 323 -9.75 17.43 -11.19
CA MET A 323 -10.28 16.64 -10.08
C MET A 323 -10.87 15.31 -10.56
N THR A 324 -11.64 15.34 -11.64
CA THR A 324 -12.31 14.18 -12.23
C THR A 324 -12.10 14.21 -13.74
N GLU A 325 -11.01 13.63 -14.20
CA GLU A 325 -10.63 13.59 -15.61
C GLU A 325 -11.48 12.61 -16.43
N PRO A 326 -11.47 12.69 -17.77
CA PRO A 326 -12.14 11.70 -18.61
C PRO A 326 -11.64 10.28 -18.28
N GLY A 327 -12.58 9.37 -18.03
CA GLY A 327 -12.29 7.98 -17.66
C GLY A 327 -11.91 7.75 -16.20
N TRP A 328 -12.06 8.75 -15.31
CA TRP A 328 -11.68 8.62 -13.89
C TRP A 328 -12.33 7.45 -13.13
N ALA A 329 -13.47 6.94 -13.61
CA ALA A 329 -14.23 5.83 -13.03
C ALA A 329 -14.17 4.55 -13.89
N ASP A 330 -13.36 4.52 -14.95
CA ASP A 330 -13.27 3.37 -15.86
C ASP A 330 -12.57 2.17 -15.19
N ARG A 331 -11.79 2.41 -14.12
CA ARG A 331 -11.04 1.38 -13.39
C ARG A 331 -11.21 1.53 -11.88
N VAL A 332 -11.20 0.40 -11.19
CA VAL A 332 -11.25 0.33 -9.73
C VAL A 332 -9.82 0.38 -9.17
N PRO A 333 -9.57 1.11 -8.07
CA PRO A 333 -8.27 1.10 -7.39
C PRO A 333 -7.73 -0.30 -7.10
N GLU A 334 -6.43 -0.48 -7.33
CA GLU A 334 -5.71 -1.72 -7.00
C GLU A 334 -5.76 -2.00 -5.51
N ARG A 335 -5.75 -3.29 -5.17
CA ARG A 335 -5.88 -3.77 -3.80
C ARG A 335 -4.83 -4.82 -3.47
N PRO A 336 -4.20 -4.73 -2.29
CA PRO A 336 -3.17 -5.67 -1.86
C PRO A 336 -3.78 -7.07 -1.60
N ARG A 337 -2.94 -8.10 -1.56
CA ARG A 337 -3.38 -9.49 -1.36
C ARG A 337 -2.50 -10.29 -0.40
N LEU A 338 -1.22 -9.93 -0.26
CA LEU A 338 -0.21 -10.75 0.40
C LEU A 338 -0.60 -11.08 1.84
N LEU A 339 -0.97 -10.09 2.65
CA LEU A 339 -1.26 -10.32 4.06
C LEU A 339 -2.44 -11.28 4.25
N ARG A 340 -3.53 -11.07 3.52
CA ARG A 340 -4.69 -11.96 3.59
C ARG A 340 -4.32 -13.40 3.22
N LYS A 341 -3.60 -13.58 2.11
CA LYS A 341 -3.17 -14.91 1.63
C LYS A 341 -2.25 -15.61 2.64
N TRP A 342 -1.31 -14.88 3.26
CA TRP A 342 -0.42 -15.47 4.26
C TRP A 342 -1.12 -15.78 5.57
N VAL A 343 -2.05 -14.94 5.99
CA VAL A 343 -2.91 -15.20 7.14
C VAL A 343 -3.76 -16.45 6.90
N GLU A 344 -4.39 -16.61 5.73
CA GLU A 344 -5.09 -17.84 5.34
C GLU A 344 -4.17 -19.06 5.41
N ARG A 345 -2.95 -18.94 4.89
CA ARG A 345 -1.95 -20.02 4.91
C ARG A 345 -1.48 -20.38 6.33
N CYS A 346 -1.29 -19.41 7.21
CA CYS A 346 -0.77 -19.61 8.56
C CYS A 346 -1.85 -20.06 9.56
N TYR A 347 -3.10 -19.64 9.34
CA TYR A 347 -4.17 -19.76 10.34
C TYR A 347 -5.42 -20.50 9.83
N GLY A 348 -5.45 -20.94 8.57
CA GLY A 348 -6.59 -21.64 7.96
C GLY A 348 -7.73 -20.71 7.51
N GLY A 349 -7.60 -19.41 7.72
CA GLY A 349 -8.57 -18.38 7.32
C GLY A 349 -8.08 -16.98 7.66
N ALA A 350 -8.67 -15.95 7.04
CA ALA A 350 -8.29 -14.54 7.25
C ALA A 350 -9.39 -13.65 7.84
N SER A 351 -10.46 -14.24 8.41
CA SER A 351 -11.45 -13.40 9.09
C SER A 351 -10.87 -12.83 10.39
N VAL A 352 -10.97 -11.51 10.56
CA VAL A 352 -10.49 -10.79 11.75
C VAL A 352 -11.07 -11.39 13.03
N ARG A 353 -12.38 -11.71 13.04
CA ARG A 353 -13.07 -12.33 14.19
C ARG A 353 -12.47 -13.68 14.57
N MET A 354 -12.14 -14.52 13.60
CA MET A 354 -11.52 -15.82 13.86
C MET A 354 -10.10 -15.64 14.40
N LEU A 355 -9.33 -14.72 13.82
CA LEU A 355 -7.96 -14.46 14.25
C LEU A 355 -7.91 -13.92 15.67
N SER A 356 -8.74 -12.92 16.00
CA SER A 356 -8.77 -12.30 17.32
C SER A 356 -9.33 -13.22 18.42
N ALA A 357 -10.07 -14.27 18.07
CA ALA A 357 -10.56 -15.27 19.01
C ALA A 357 -9.50 -16.32 19.40
N ARG A 358 -8.36 -16.38 18.72
CA ARG A 358 -7.28 -17.32 19.04
C ARG A 358 -6.53 -16.85 20.29
N GLU A 359 -6.31 -17.76 21.23
CA GLU A 359 -5.55 -17.46 22.46
C GLU A 359 -4.12 -16.98 22.18
N SER A 360 -3.49 -17.48 21.13
CA SER A 360 -2.14 -17.07 20.72
C SER A 360 -2.07 -15.71 20.05
N MET A 361 -3.22 -15.09 19.70
CA MET A 361 -3.25 -13.85 18.95
C MET A 361 -3.09 -12.65 19.90
N ILE A 362 -1.97 -11.95 19.77
CA ILE A 362 -1.65 -10.80 20.62
C ILE A 362 -2.22 -9.47 20.10
N TYR A 363 -2.73 -9.45 18.86
CA TYR A 363 -3.28 -8.25 18.24
C TYR A 363 -4.80 -8.19 18.42
N PRO A 364 -5.36 -7.04 18.82
CA PRO A 364 -6.79 -6.87 18.90
C PRO A 364 -7.42 -6.83 17.50
N ALA A 365 -8.73 -7.09 17.45
CA ALA A 365 -9.49 -7.20 16.20
C ALA A 365 -9.35 -5.97 15.29
N ASP A 366 -9.37 -4.77 15.87
CA ASP A 366 -9.26 -3.52 15.11
C ASP A 366 -7.87 -3.30 14.50
N VAL A 367 -6.80 -3.68 15.20
CA VAL A 367 -5.44 -3.65 14.64
C VAL A 367 -5.30 -4.66 13.50
N LEU A 368 -5.84 -5.87 13.66
CA LEU A 368 -5.89 -6.87 12.59
C LEU A 368 -6.70 -6.38 11.39
N ASP A 369 -7.81 -5.69 11.64
CA ASP A 369 -8.60 -5.06 10.58
C ASP A 369 -7.77 -4.00 9.85
N TRP A 370 -6.99 -3.16 10.54
CA TRP A 370 -6.10 -2.21 9.85
C TRP A 370 -5.06 -2.86 8.94
N PHE A 371 -4.53 -4.04 9.30
CA PHE A 371 -3.59 -4.78 8.46
C PHE A 371 -4.26 -5.47 7.28
N LEU A 372 -5.47 -5.98 7.49
CA LEU A 372 -6.20 -6.77 6.49
C LEU A 372 -7.23 -5.96 5.69
N ALA A 373 -7.41 -4.69 6.04
CA ALA A 373 -8.34 -3.79 5.38
C ALA A 373 -8.05 -3.75 3.89
N THR A 374 -9.12 -3.89 3.11
CA THR A 374 -9.10 -3.82 1.64
C THR A 374 -8.27 -4.91 0.94
N GLN A 375 -7.71 -5.89 1.67
CA GLN A 375 -7.00 -7.02 1.07
C GLN A 375 -7.96 -7.89 0.25
N ARG A 376 -7.73 -7.97 -1.06
CA ARG A 376 -8.58 -8.77 -1.96
C ARG A 376 -8.34 -10.26 -1.75
N PRO A 377 -9.36 -11.12 -1.94
CA PRO A 377 -9.16 -12.56 -2.00
C PRO A 377 -8.28 -12.92 -3.20
N ALA A 378 -7.72 -14.13 -3.20
CA ALA A 378 -7.20 -14.68 -4.45
C ALA A 378 -8.32 -14.73 -5.50
N PRO A 379 -8.05 -14.41 -6.78
CA PRO A 379 -9.00 -14.71 -7.84
C PRO A 379 -9.38 -16.18 -7.73
N ALA A 380 -10.67 -16.50 -7.93
CA ALA A 380 -11.04 -17.87 -8.26
C ALA A 380 -10.15 -18.28 -9.44
N ALA A 381 -9.56 -19.47 -9.39
CA ALA A 381 -8.65 -19.92 -10.44
C ALA A 381 -9.41 -20.08 -11.76
N GLU A 382 -9.58 -18.99 -12.50
CA GLU A 382 -10.11 -18.98 -13.84
C GLU A 382 -9.00 -18.56 -14.79
N HIS A 383 -8.49 -19.57 -15.48
CA HIS A 383 -7.65 -19.46 -16.66
C HIS A 383 -8.43 -18.70 -17.74
N ARG A 384 -8.02 -17.46 -18.05
CA ARG A 384 -8.21 -16.84 -19.37
C ARG A 384 -7.28 -15.63 -19.51
N PRO A 385 -6.17 -15.72 -20.27
CA PRO A 385 -5.45 -14.53 -20.68
C PRO A 385 -6.37 -13.70 -21.57
N VAL A 386 -6.48 -12.41 -21.26
CA VAL A 386 -7.18 -11.44 -22.11
C VAL A 386 -6.30 -11.21 -23.34
N ALA A 387 -6.47 -12.07 -24.34
CA ALA A 387 -5.96 -11.85 -25.67
C ALA A 387 -6.89 -10.86 -26.40
N ALA A 388 -6.26 -9.87 -27.03
CA ALA A 388 -6.84 -8.86 -27.89
C ALA A 388 -8.01 -9.38 -28.76
N SER A 389 -9.14 -8.67 -28.73
CA SER A 389 -10.15 -8.79 -29.79
C SER A 389 -10.24 -7.47 -30.57
N VAL A 390 -9.41 -7.36 -31.61
CA VAL A 390 -9.66 -6.49 -32.75
C VAL A 390 -9.94 -7.39 -33.95
N GLY A 391 -11.03 -7.11 -34.66
CA GLY A 391 -11.09 -7.33 -36.11
C GLY A 391 -11.86 -8.56 -36.61
N HIS A 392 -13.13 -8.30 -36.95
CA HIS A 392 -13.88 -8.81 -38.11
C HIS A 392 -13.25 -9.90 -39.00
N GLY A 393 -13.92 -11.06 -39.07
CA GLY A 393 -13.68 -12.09 -40.07
C GLY A 393 -14.90 -13.00 -40.25
N ARG A 394 -15.63 -12.77 -41.35
CA ARG A 394 -16.64 -13.59 -42.03
C ARG A 394 -16.98 -14.98 -41.45
N THR A 395 -18.26 -15.18 -41.18
CA THR A 395 -18.95 -16.47 -40.99
C THR A 395 -18.84 -17.36 -42.24
N PRO A 396 -18.40 -18.63 -42.12
CA PRO A 396 -18.80 -19.68 -43.03
C PRO A 396 -20.05 -20.40 -42.50
N ALA A 397 -20.97 -20.72 -43.40
CA ALA A 397 -22.19 -21.46 -43.11
C ALA A 397 -21.91 -22.89 -42.62
N PRO A 398 -22.79 -23.48 -41.78
CA PRO A 398 -22.62 -24.85 -41.31
C PRO A 398 -23.11 -25.87 -42.36
N PRO A 399 -22.45 -27.03 -42.54
CA PRO A 399 -23.03 -28.15 -43.25
C PRO A 399 -24.09 -28.85 -42.38
N ALA A 400 -25.10 -29.39 -43.05
CA ALA A 400 -26.30 -29.96 -42.47
C ALA A 400 -26.10 -31.35 -41.83
N ALA A 401 -26.85 -31.56 -40.74
CA ALA A 401 -27.47 -32.77 -40.20
C ALA A 401 -26.72 -34.12 -40.25
N GLY A 402 -26.47 -34.67 -39.05
CA GLY A 402 -26.22 -36.10 -38.83
C GLY A 402 -26.27 -36.48 -37.35
N GLY A 403 -27.43 -36.95 -36.88
CA GLY A 403 -27.64 -37.87 -35.75
C GLY A 403 -26.90 -37.62 -34.42
N SER A 404 -27.58 -36.96 -33.48
CA SER A 404 -27.28 -37.07 -32.04
C SER A 404 -27.63 -38.47 -31.53
N GLN A 405 -26.64 -39.22 -31.04
CA GLN A 405 -26.88 -40.36 -30.16
C GLN A 405 -26.14 -40.09 -28.83
N VAL A 406 -26.90 -39.64 -27.84
CA VAL A 406 -26.41 -39.45 -26.47
C VAL A 406 -26.34 -40.82 -25.81
N ILE A 407 -25.13 -41.34 -25.62
CA ILE A 407 -24.89 -42.56 -24.84
C ILE A 407 -24.97 -42.19 -23.35
N ARG A 408 -25.88 -42.84 -22.61
CA ARG A 408 -25.98 -42.67 -21.16
C ARG A 408 -24.85 -43.45 -20.48
N LEU A 409 -24.24 -42.83 -19.47
CA LEU A 409 -23.04 -43.30 -18.78
C LEU A 409 -23.21 -44.64 -18.04
N ASP A 410 -24.45 -45.13 -17.88
CA ASP A 410 -24.76 -46.40 -17.21
C ASP A 410 -24.58 -47.65 -18.12
N ASP A 411 -24.55 -47.47 -19.45
CA ASP A 411 -24.46 -48.59 -20.40
C ASP A 411 -23.02 -49.08 -20.64
N PHE A 412 -22.01 -48.44 -20.05
CA PHE A 412 -20.59 -48.79 -20.21
C PHE A 412 -20.08 -49.84 -19.20
N ARG A 413 -20.93 -50.29 -18.25
CA ARG A 413 -20.50 -51.18 -17.15
C ARG A 413 -20.79 -52.67 -17.33
N ASN A 414 -21.53 -53.06 -18.35
CA ASN A 414 -21.81 -54.48 -18.62
C ASN A 414 -21.30 -54.84 -20.03
N GLY A 415 -20.03 -55.22 -20.12
CA GLY A 415 -19.36 -55.50 -21.38
C GLY A 415 -20.07 -56.52 -22.26
N ARG A 416 -20.55 -56.06 -23.42
CA ARG A 416 -20.76 -56.84 -24.65
C ARG A 416 -20.54 -55.93 -25.88
N PRO A 417 -19.99 -56.47 -26.98
CA PRO A 417 -19.61 -55.66 -28.14
C PRO A 417 -20.75 -55.56 -29.16
N SER A 418 -20.92 -54.34 -29.70
CA SER A 418 -21.16 -54.07 -31.11
C SER A 418 -21.02 -52.57 -31.35
#